data_AF-A0A6N7HTB9-F1
#
_entry.id   AF-A0A6N7HTB9-F1
#
_cell.length_a   1.000
_cell.length_b   1.000
_cell.length_c   1.000
_cell.angle_alpha   90.00
_cell.angle_beta   90.00
_cell.angle_gamma   90.00
#
_symmetry.space_group_name_H-M   'P 1'
#
loop_
_entity.id
_entity.type
_entity.pdbx_description
1 polymer ?
#
loop_
_entity_poly.entity_id
_entity_poly.type
_entity_poly.pdbx_seq_one_letter_code
_entity_poly.pdbx_strand_id
1 'polypeptide(L)'
;MQTGNGFQATSFPQRLEGSYTINGSTLRVEWSNTGWEEWELSEPMDGKLAKLTFKASSYGASHGFGYGSNARWDQRASMERIAGFDHTTLKHNYHLWKTDNGTPYLDEGFGNPFWRTEWARCDGTRCLGGKNPETEYYLSTANDSSTDRRDTIWHWRTELADGRGEHCYTGNSHVKPMLQIVDSDGGFHGWVAVEASLSQTSSGTDADDIGVFEISEF
;
A
#
# COMPACT_ATOMS: atom_id res chain seq x y z
N MET A 1 21.19 9.00 -1.99
CA MET A 1 20.97 7.86 -1.08
C MET A 1 21.04 6.61 -1.94
N GLN A 2 22.08 5.79 -1.76
CA GLN A 2 22.23 4.52 -2.47
C GLN A 2 21.49 3.45 -1.65
N THR A 3 20.59 2.73 -2.28
CA THR A 3 20.04 1.49 -1.75
C THR A 3 21.01 0.36 -2.07
N GLY A 4 20.98 -0.75 -1.32
CA GLY A 4 22.02 -1.76 -1.33
C GLY A 4 22.33 -2.37 -2.70
N ASN A 5 21.41 -2.28 -3.67
CA ASN A 5 21.56 -2.82 -5.03
C ASN A 5 21.21 -1.84 -6.17
N GLY A 6 21.25 -0.53 -5.95
CA GLY A 6 21.06 0.40 -7.06
C GLY A 6 19.61 0.60 -7.51
N PHE A 7 18.64 0.41 -6.60
CA PHE A 7 17.36 1.11 -6.70
C PHE A 7 17.61 2.61 -6.43
N GLN A 8 18.28 3.25 -7.37
CA GLN A 8 18.33 4.68 -7.46
C GLN A 8 17.07 5.08 -8.20
N ALA A 9 16.22 5.87 -7.55
CA ALA A 9 15.29 6.69 -8.31
C ALA A 9 16.15 7.58 -9.23
N THR A 10 16.29 7.18 -10.50
CA THR A 10 16.96 7.97 -11.54
C THR A 10 16.08 9.13 -12.00
N SER A 11 14.83 9.14 -11.55
CA SER A 11 13.82 10.14 -11.79
C SER A 11 13.10 10.50 -10.48
N PHE A 12 12.58 11.73 -10.43
CA PHE A 12 11.68 12.14 -9.34
C PHE A 12 10.32 11.44 -9.48
N PRO A 13 9.55 11.30 -8.38
CA PRO A 13 8.15 10.88 -8.48
C PRO A 13 7.41 11.70 -9.54
N GLN A 14 6.70 11.02 -10.43
CA GLN A 14 5.95 11.65 -11.51
C GLN A 14 4.47 11.42 -11.33
N ARG A 15 3.67 12.43 -11.64
CA ARG A 15 2.24 12.27 -11.88
C ARG A 15 2.07 11.84 -13.32
N LEU A 16 1.57 10.62 -13.53
CA LEU A 16 1.22 10.12 -14.85
C LEU A 16 -0.25 10.42 -15.12
N GLU A 17 -0.53 10.81 -16.36
CA GLU A 17 -1.88 11.02 -16.86
C GLU A 17 -2.01 10.28 -18.19
N GLY A 18 -3.19 9.78 -18.47
CA GLY A 18 -3.41 8.89 -19.58
C GLY A 18 -4.87 8.83 -20.02
N SER A 19 -5.11 8.00 -21.01
CA SER A 19 -6.46 7.61 -21.42
C SER A 19 -6.67 6.13 -21.14
N TYR A 20 -7.91 5.69 -21.05
CA TYR A 20 -8.21 4.28 -20.90
C TYR A 20 -9.30 3.86 -21.89
N THR A 21 -9.29 2.57 -22.21
CA THR A 21 -10.33 1.90 -22.99
C THR A 21 -10.73 0.61 -22.30
N ILE A 22 -11.97 0.19 -22.48
CA ILE A 22 -12.49 -1.08 -21.98
C ILE A 22 -13.01 -1.88 -23.18
N ASN A 23 -12.52 -3.11 -23.33
CA ASN A 23 -12.99 -4.06 -24.33
C ASN A 23 -13.31 -5.39 -23.65
N GLY A 24 -14.60 -5.73 -23.56
CA GLY A 24 -15.07 -6.83 -22.71
C GLY A 24 -14.66 -6.59 -21.26
N SER A 25 -13.99 -7.57 -20.66
CA SER A 25 -13.45 -7.50 -19.30
C SER A 25 -12.00 -6.98 -19.24
N THR A 26 -11.43 -6.47 -20.33
CA THR A 26 -10.07 -5.92 -20.31
C THR A 26 -10.09 -4.40 -20.29
N LEU A 27 -9.51 -3.81 -19.24
CA LEU A 27 -9.15 -2.40 -19.15
C LEU A 27 -7.73 -2.22 -19.66
N ARG A 28 -7.54 -1.28 -20.60
CA ARG A 28 -6.22 -0.86 -21.06
C ARG A 28 -6.03 0.62 -20.74
N VAL A 29 -4.97 0.95 -20.01
CA VAL A 29 -4.57 2.32 -19.70
C VAL A 29 -3.34 2.67 -20.51
N GLU A 30 -3.41 3.76 -21.27
CA GLU A 30 -2.30 4.33 -22.04
C GLU A 30 -1.80 5.58 -21.30
N TRP A 31 -0.63 5.46 -20.67
CA TRP A 31 0.04 6.52 -19.93
C TRP A 31 0.86 7.39 -20.87
N SER A 32 0.68 8.72 -20.78
CA SER A 32 1.39 9.67 -21.62
C SER A 32 2.91 9.56 -21.40
N ASN A 33 3.65 9.21 -22.45
CA ASN A 33 5.11 9.09 -22.47
C ASN A 33 5.72 7.99 -21.58
N THR A 34 4.91 7.08 -21.01
CA THR A 34 5.40 5.96 -20.18
C THR A 34 5.11 4.60 -20.82
N GLY A 35 4.00 4.49 -21.55
CA GLY A 35 3.56 3.23 -22.16
C GLY A 35 2.18 2.81 -21.68
N TRP A 36 1.89 1.52 -21.63
CA TRP A 36 0.56 1.02 -21.30
C TRP A 36 0.56 -0.06 -20.23
N GLU A 37 -0.59 -0.22 -19.59
CA GLU A 37 -0.94 -1.34 -18.72
C GLU A 37 -2.28 -1.95 -19.13
N GLU A 38 -2.39 -3.26 -18.97
CA GLU A 38 -3.62 -4.01 -19.15
C GLU A 38 -4.01 -4.71 -17.86
N TRP A 39 -5.31 -4.66 -17.58
CA TRP A 39 -5.94 -5.17 -16.38
C TRP A 39 -7.19 -5.95 -16.74
N GLU A 40 -7.43 -7.06 -16.05
CA GLU A 40 -8.70 -7.76 -16.09
C GLU A 40 -9.65 -7.12 -15.08
N LEU A 41 -10.84 -6.73 -15.53
CA LEU A 41 -11.92 -6.17 -14.74
C LEU A 41 -12.77 -7.30 -14.17
N SER A 42 -12.99 -7.28 -12.86
CA SER A 42 -14.08 -8.06 -12.27
C SER A 42 -15.45 -7.47 -12.65
N GLU A 43 -16.50 -8.26 -12.48
CA GLU A 43 -17.84 -7.70 -12.34
C GLU A 43 -17.85 -6.73 -11.13
N PRO A 44 -18.40 -5.51 -11.27
CA PRO A 44 -18.43 -4.57 -10.16
C PRO A 44 -19.37 -5.03 -9.04
N MET A 45 -18.90 -5.02 -7.80
CA MET A 45 -19.74 -5.28 -6.61
C MET A 45 -20.86 -4.24 -6.54
N ASP A 46 -22.10 -4.70 -6.61
CA ASP A 46 -23.32 -3.88 -6.64
C ASP A 46 -23.27 -2.70 -7.63
N GLY A 47 -22.47 -2.80 -8.70
CA GLY A 47 -22.26 -1.72 -9.66
C GLY A 47 -21.36 -0.57 -9.19
N LYS A 48 -20.67 -0.70 -8.05
CA LYS A 48 -19.98 0.43 -7.38
C LYS A 48 -18.47 0.37 -7.40
N LEU A 49 -17.90 -0.83 -7.37
CA LEU A 49 -16.46 -1.06 -7.23
C LEU A 49 -16.05 -2.32 -8.00
N ALA A 50 -15.06 -2.22 -8.88
CA ALA A 50 -14.50 -3.35 -9.61
C ALA A 50 -13.05 -3.58 -9.17
N LYS A 51 -12.65 -4.85 -9.04
CA LYS A 51 -11.25 -5.24 -8.86
C LYS A 51 -10.56 -5.26 -10.23
N LEU A 52 -9.32 -4.78 -10.26
CA LEU A 52 -8.41 -4.82 -11.41
C LEU A 52 -7.30 -5.83 -11.11
N THR A 53 -7.27 -6.92 -11.87
CA THR A 53 -6.18 -7.90 -11.81
C THR A 53 -5.17 -7.58 -12.90
N PHE A 54 -3.91 -7.34 -12.51
CA PHE A 54 -2.85 -6.99 -13.45
C PHE A 54 -2.64 -8.10 -14.50
N LYS A 55 -2.51 -7.74 -15.78
CA LYS A 55 -2.24 -8.69 -16.88
C LYS A 55 -0.86 -8.47 -17.48
N ALA A 56 -0.57 -7.24 -17.90
CA ALA A 56 0.65 -6.92 -18.61
C ALA A 56 0.93 -5.41 -18.61
N SER A 57 2.18 -5.05 -18.90
CA SER A 57 2.58 -3.68 -19.18
C SER A 57 3.63 -3.63 -20.30
N SER A 58 3.78 -2.46 -20.91
CA SER A 58 4.85 -2.25 -21.91
C SER A 58 6.22 -1.91 -21.31
N TYR A 59 6.29 -1.70 -20.00
CA TYR A 59 7.51 -1.25 -19.30
C TYR A 59 8.00 -2.23 -18.23
N GLY A 60 7.51 -3.48 -18.28
CA GLY A 60 8.06 -4.59 -17.51
C GLY A 60 7.56 -4.71 -16.07
N ALA A 61 6.54 -3.94 -15.67
CA ALA A 61 5.78 -4.28 -14.46
C ALA A 61 5.17 -5.68 -14.64
N SER A 62 5.31 -6.50 -13.60
CA SER A 62 4.88 -7.90 -13.58
C SER A 62 3.71 -8.17 -12.63
N HIS A 63 3.49 -7.30 -11.64
CA HIS A 63 2.42 -7.44 -10.65
C HIS A 63 1.84 -6.06 -10.32
N GLY A 64 0.61 -6.08 -9.84
CA GLY A 64 -0.08 -4.88 -9.38
C GLY A 64 -1.44 -5.22 -8.79
N PHE A 65 -1.91 -4.36 -7.89
CA PHE A 65 -3.26 -4.40 -7.34
C PHE A 65 -3.97 -3.11 -7.71
N GLY A 66 -5.19 -3.22 -8.22
CA GLY A 66 -5.96 -2.05 -8.64
C GLY A 66 -7.45 -2.23 -8.39
N TYR A 67 -8.14 -1.09 -8.28
CA TYR A 67 -9.58 -1.03 -8.09
C TYR A 67 -10.14 0.18 -8.87
N GLY A 68 -11.34 0.02 -9.43
CA GLY A 68 -12.03 1.05 -10.21
C GLY A 68 -13.38 1.42 -9.60
N SER A 69 -13.64 2.72 -9.42
CA SER A 69 -14.93 3.28 -9.01
C SER A 69 -15.12 4.69 -9.57
N ASN A 70 -16.34 5.24 -9.48
CA ASN A 70 -16.64 6.62 -9.89
C ASN A 70 -16.38 7.65 -8.79
N ALA A 71 -15.78 7.22 -7.68
CA ALA A 71 -15.64 8.06 -6.52
C ALA A 71 -14.48 9.05 -6.71
N ARG A 72 -14.66 10.30 -6.30
CA ARG A 72 -13.69 11.39 -6.53
C ARG A 72 -12.40 11.21 -5.75
N TRP A 73 -11.26 11.65 -6.31
CA TRP A 73 -9.96 11.56 -5.62
C TRP A 73 -9.94 12.07 -4.17
N ASP A 74 -10.71 13.11 -3.86
CA ASP A 74 -10.82 13.71 -2.52
C ASP A 74 -11.92 13.13 -1.63
N GLN A 75 -12.73 12.21 -2.14
CA GLN A 75 -13.70 11.46 -1.35
C GLN A 75 -12.96 10.34 -0.61
N ARG A 76 -12.66 10.57 0.66
CA ARG A 76 -11.92 9.64 1.52
C ARG A 76 -12.74 9.18 2.71
N ALA A 77 -12.44 8.00 3.22
CA ALA A 77 -12.85 7.58 4.55
C ALA A 77 -12.09 8.37 5.62
N SER A 78 -12.81 8.88 6.62
CA SER A 78 -12.17 9.49 7.80
C SER A 78 -11.47 8.42 8.63
N MET A 79 -10.50 8.83 9.46
CA MET A 79 -9.85 7.90 10.40
C MET A 79 -10.85 7.29 11.38
N GLU A 80 -11.90 8.01 11.75
CA GLU A 80 -13.00 7.46 12.55
C GLU A 80 -13.76 6.35 11.81
N ARG A 81 -14.09 6.57 10.53
CA ARG A 81 -14.73 5.54 9.70
C ARG A 81 -13.83 4.32 9.52
N ILE A 82 -12.53 4.54 9.31
CA ILE A 82 -11.54 3.46 9.19
C ILE A 82 -11.45 2.70 10.52
N ALA A 83 -11.36 3.38 11.65
CA ALA A 83 -11.27 2.72 12.96
C ALA A 83 -12.51 1.86 13.28
N GLY A 84 -13.70 2.30 12.85
CA GLY A 84 -14.94 1.56 13.02
C GLY A 84 -15.25 0.53 11.93
N PHE A 85 -14.38 0.36 10.94
CA PHE A 85 -14.56 -0.66 9.90
C PHE A 85 -14.32 -2.06 10.46
N ASP A 86 -15.00 -3.08 9.94
CA ASP A 86 -14.75 -4.47 10.30
C ASP A 86 -13.48 -4.98 9.60
N HIS A 87 -12.32 -4.78 10.23
CA HIS A 87 -11.05 -5.21 9.66
C HIS A 87 -10.88 -6.73 9.60
N THR A 88 -11.78 -7.53 10.20
CA THR A 88 -11.73 -8.99 10.11
C THR A 88 -12.15 -9.51 8.74
N THR A 89 -12.78 -8.67 7.92
CA THR A 89 -13.13 -8.98 6.52
C THR A 89 -11.98 -8.72 5.55
N LEU A 90 -10.98 -7.92 5.97
CA LEU A 90 -9.87 -7.53 5.12
C LEU A 90 -8.87 -8.68 5.02
N LYS A 91 -8.50 -9.02 3.79
CA LYS A 91 -7.43 -9.96 3.44
C LYS A 91 -6.20 -9.16 3.05
N HIS A 92 -5.02 -9.70 3.32
CA HIS A 92 -3.74 -9.13 2.92
C HIS A 92 -3.10 -10.02 1.85
N ASN A 93 -2.89 -9.50 0.65
CA ASN A 93 -2.15 -10.17 -0.43
C ASN A 93 -0.95 -9.33 -0.81
N TYR A 94 0.20 -9.96 -1.04
CA TYR A 94 1.44 -9.23 -1.30
C TYR A 94 2.35 -9.94 -2.29
N HIS A 95 3.17 -9.12 -2.96
CA HIS A 95 4.34 -9.52 -3.74
C HIS A 95 5.51 -8.64 -3.31
N LEU A 96 6.53 -9.25 -2.70
CA LEU A 96 7.74 -8.59 -2.21
C LEU A 96 8.95 -9.15 -2.96
N TRP A 97 9.71 -8.27 -3.61
CA TRP A 97 11.01 -8.56 -4.19
C TRP A 97 12.06 -8.37 -3.11
N LYS A 98 12.76 -9.46 -2.80
CA LYS A 98 13.70 -9.54 -1.68
C LYS A 98 15.01 -10.15 -2.15
N THR A 99 16.03 -10.01 -1.33
CA THR A 99 17.33 -10.66 -1.54
C THR A 99 17.61 -11.58 -0.36
N ASP A 100 18.09 -12.80 -0.62
CA ASP A 100 18.62 -13.69 0.42
C ASP A 100 20.03 -14.12 0.02
N ASN A 101 21.02 -13.74 0.84
CA ASN A 101 22.44 -13.98 0.59
C ASN A 101 22.86 -13.58 -0.84
N GLY A 102 22.45 -12.39 -1.27
CA GLY A 102 22.70 -11.85 -2.61
C GLY A 102 21.87 -12.46 -3.75
N THR A 103 20.98 -13.42 -3.47
CA THR A 103 20.11 -14.04 -4.49
C THR A 103 18.73 -13.40 -4.46
N PRO A 104 18.27 -12.77 -5.58
CA PRO A 104 16.93 -12.18 -5.63
C PRO A 104 15.86 -13.26 -5.68
N TYR A 105 14.76 -13.07 -4.95
CA TYR A 105 13.58 -13.91 -4.99
C TYR A 105 12.30 -13.09 -4.83
N LEU A 106 11.17 -13.71 -5.20
CA LEU A 106 9.84 -13.16 -5.02
C LEU A 106 9.18 -13.88 -3.84
N ASP A 107 8.87 -13.12 -2.79
CA ASP A 107 8.10 -13.55 -1.62
C ASP A 107 6.64 -13.16 -1.85
N GLU A 108 5.76 -14.15 -1.93
CA GLU A 108 4.36 -13.97 -2.23
C GLU A 108 3.53 -14.65 -1.16
N GLY A 109 2.44 -14.01 -0.78
CA GLY A 109 1.56 -14.59 0.21
C GLY A 109 0.19 -13.95 0.23
N PHE A 110 -0.71 -14.67 0.88
CA PHE A 110 -2.04 -14.22 1.23
C PHE A 110 -2.30 -14.52 2.70
N GLY A 111 -3.03 -13.63 3.38
CA GLY A 111 -3.38 -13.76 4.79
C GLY A 111 -4.76 -13.22 5.07
N ASN A 112 -5.47 -13.86 5.98
CA ASN A 112 -6.75 -13.40 6.50
C ASN A 112 -6.81 -13.70 8.01
N PRO A 113 -7.13 -12.74 8.89
CA PRO A 113 -7.42 -11.33 8.59
C PRO A 113 -6.16 -10.50 8.32
N PHE A 114 -6.38 -9.25 7.90
CA PHE A 114 -5.39 -8.19 7.96
C PHE A 114 -4.71 -8.22 9.33
N TRP A 115 -3.37 -8.20 9.36
CA TRP A 115 -2.59 -8.42 10.58
C TRP A 115 -2.84 -7.39 11.70
N ARG A 116 -3.59 -6.32 11.42
CA ARG A 116 -4.00 -5.32 12.41
C ARG A 116 -5.48 -5.01 12.30
N THR A 117 -6.27 -5.60 13.20
CA THR A 117 -7.74 -5.52 13.13
C THR A 117 -8.37 -4.46 14.02
N GLU A 118 -7.66 -3.95 15.03
CA GLU A 118 -8.24 -2.98 15.97
C GLU A 118 -7.46 -1.67 15.93
N TRP A 119 -8.14 -0.55 15.86
CA TRP A 119 -7.49 0.75 15.76
C TRP A 119 -8.06 1.70 16.79
N ALA A 120 -7.19 2.42 17.48
CA ALA A 120 -7.55 3.52 18.35
C ALA A 120 -7.18 4.84 17.66
N ARG A 121 -8.00 5.87 17.81
CA ARG A 121 -7.61 7.20 17.35
C ARG A 121 -6.45 7.73 18.19
N CYS A 122 -5.45 8.29 17.51
CA CYS A 122 -4.47 9.16 18.16
C CYS A 122 -5.13 10.50 18.51
N ASP A 123 -4.38 11.40 19.16
CA ASP A 123 -4.80 12.79 19.31
C ASP A 123 -5.02 13.44 17.92
N GLY A 124 -6.23 13.95 17.68
CA GLY A 124 -6.63 14.52 16.39
C GLY A 124 -7.42 13.57 15.49
N THR A 125 -7.62 13.96 14.23
CA THR A 125 -8.50 13.28 13.25
C THR A 125 -7.77 12.56 12.13
N ARG A 126 -6.43 12.57 12.16
CA ARG A 126 -5.58 12.18 11.03
C ARG A 126 -4.72 10.95 11.30
N CYS A 127 -4.83 10.35 12.48
CA CYS A 127 -3.97 9.25 12.91
C CYS A 127 -4.78 8.19 13.69
N LEU A 128 -4.46 6.93 13.44
CA LEU A 128 -4.81 5.78 14.25
C LEU A 128 -3.55 5.07 14.75
N GLY A 129 -3.59 4.61 15.99
CA GLY A 129 -2.59 3.75 16.60
C GLY A 129 -3.13 2.34 16.78
N GLY A 130 -2.25 1.36 16.65
CA GLY A 130 -2.54 -0.05 16.90
C GLY A 130 -1.31 -0.77 17.41
N LYS A 131 -1.49 -1.87 18.14
CA LYS A 131 -0.38 -2.65 18.71
C LYS A 131 -0.66 -4.13 18.73
N ASN A 132 0.23 -4.91 18.12
CA ASN A 132 0.36 -6.34 18.37
C ASN A 132 1.44 -6.54 19.46
N PRO A 133 1.56 -7.72 20.10
CA PRO A 133 2.47 -7.91 21.24
C PRO A 133 3.90 -7.39 21.02
N GLU A 134 4.43 -7.53 19.80
CA GLU A 134 5.80 -7.19 19.45
C GLU A 134 5.92 -6.00 18.47
N THR A 135 4.81 -5.42 17.99
CA THR A 135 4.83 -4.43 16.90
C THR A 135 3.83 -3.31 17.14
N GLU A 136 4.28 -2.06 17.00
CA GLU A 136 3.42 -0.87 17.02
C GLU A 136 3.17 -0.35 15.61
N TYR A 137 1.94 0.14 15.38
CA TYR A 137 1.45 0.58 14.08
C TYR A 137 0.81 1.97 14.20
N TYR A 138 1.07 2.81 13.20
CA TYR A 138 0.46 4.11 13.03
C TYR A 138 -0.06 4.22 11.60
N LEU A 139 -1.37 4.37 11.46
CA LEU A 139 -2.01 4.72 10.21
C LEU A 139 -2.28 6.22 10.22
N SER A 140 -1.89 6.95 9.19
CA SER A 140 -2.21 8.37 9.09
C SER A 140 -2.50 8.80 7.66
N THR A 141 -3.04 10.00 7.50
CA THR A 141 -3.06 10.68 6.20
C THR A 141 -1.64 10.83 5.67
N ALA A 142 -1.45 10.84 4.35
CA ALA A 142 -0.11 10.87 3.74
C ALA A 142 0.82 12.01 4.22
N ASN A 143 0.27 13.15 4.63
CA ASN A 143 0.99 14.25 5.28
C ASN A 143 0.02 15.14 6.08
N ASP A 144 0.47 16.27 6.61
CA ASP A 144 -0.31 17.21 7.43
C ASP A 144 -1.44 17.93 6.68
N SER A 145 -1.35 18.00 5.36
CA SER A 145 -2.23 18.80 4.50
C SER A 145 -3.07 17.96 3.54
N SER A 146 -2.81 16.66 3.43
CA SER A 146 -3.54 15.78 2.50
C SER A 146 -5.02 15.72 2.86
N THR A 147 -5.87 15.91 1.86
CA THR A 147 -7.33 15.77 1.99
C THR A 147 -7.86 14.66 1.08
N ASP A 148 -6.98 13.94 0.40
CA ASP A 148 -7.35 12.88 -0.52
C ASP A 148 -7.23 11.49 0.11
N ARG A 149 -7.44 10.47 -0.71
CA ARG A 149 -7.46 9.05 -0.32
C ARG A 149 -6.09 8.48 0.02
N ARG A 150 -5.01 9.27 0.00
CA ARG A 150 -3.68 8.77 0.34
C ARG A 150 -3.51 8.72 1.85
N ASP A 151 -3.19 7.52 2.32
CA ASP A 151 -2.79 7.25 3.69
C ASP A 151 -1.34 6.71 3.69
N THR A 152 -0.79 6.58 4.88
CA THR A 152 0.50 5.94 5.14
C THR A 152 0.33 5.06 6.37
N ILE A 153 0.75 3.79 6.28
CA ILE A 153 0.95 2.97 7.48
C ILE A 153 2.43 2.89 7.80
N TRP A 154 2.74 3.07 9.06
CA TRP A 154 4.07 3.06 9.62
C TRP A 154 4.11 2.05 10.77
N HIS A 155 5.12 1.19 10.84
CA HIS A 155 5.28 0.29 11.97
C HIS A 155 6.74 -0.02 12.33
N TRP A 156 6.94 -0.49 13.56
CA TRP A 156 8.22 -0.96 14.08
C TRP A 156 8.03 -2.04 15.15
N ARG A 157 9.08 -2.84 15.38
CA ARG A 157 9.15 -3.81 16.47
C ARG A 157 9.47 -3.09 17.78
N THR A 158 8.72 -3.34 18.85
CA THR A 158 8.84 -2.59 20.10
C THR A 158 10.23 -2.72 20.74
N GLU A 159 10.87 -3.88 20.59
CA GLU A 159 12.23 -4.14 21.08
C GLU A 159 13.29 -3.15 20.53
N LEU A 160 13.06 -2.58 19.34
CA LEU A 160 13.96 -1.59 18.76
C LEU A 160 13.94 -0.27 19.52
N ALA A 161 12.78 0.10 20.07
CA ALA A 161 12.62 1.27 20.92
C ALA A 161 13.13 0.98 22.34
N ASP A 162 12.79 -0.19 22.89
CA ASP A 162 13.23 -0.64 24.21
C ASP A 162 14.76 -0.72 24.30
N GLY A 163 15.42 -1.31 23.29
CA GLY A 163 16.88 -1.41 23.21
C GLY A 163 17.59 -0.06 23.13
N ARG A 164 16.86 1.03 22.81
CA ARG A 164 17.34 2.41 22.76
C ARG A 164 16.87 3.26 23.94
N GLY A 165 15.98 2.74 24.80
CA GLY A 165 15.33 3.51 25.85
C GLY A 165 14.42 4.62 25.30
N GLU A 166 13.89 4.47 24.09
CA GLU A 166 13.05 5.45 23.41
C GLU A 166 11.57 5.15 23.65
N HIS A 167 10.79 6.15 24.07
CA HIS A 167 9.32 6.04 24.11
C HIS A 167 8.70 6.19 22.71
N CYS A 168 9.23 7.12 21.92
CA CYS A 168 8.87 7.31 20.52
C CYS A 168 10.04 6.82 19.66
N TYR A 169 9.85 5.73 18.93
CA TYR A 169 10.92 5.15 18.12
C TYR A 169 11.35 6.10 17.01
N THR A 170 12.65 6.41 16.95
CA THR A 170 13.25 7.32 15.96
C THR A 170 14.12 6.60 14.91
N GLY A 171 14.15 5.27 14.95
CA GLY A 171 15.01 4.45 14.09
C GLY A 171 14.39 4.06 12.74
N ASN A 172 15.01 3.06 12.10
CA ASN A 172 14.57 2.58 10.79
C ASN A 172 13.27 1.80 10.91
N SER A 173 12.36 2.02 9.97
CA SER A 173 11.00 1.56 10.12
C SER A 173 10.31 1.34 8.78
N HIS A 174 9.24 0.56 8.81
CA HIS A 174 8.55 0.15 7.59
C HIS A 174 7.44 1.14 7.29
N VAL A 175 7.71 2.07 6.38
CA VAL A 175 6.75 3.07 5.90
C VAL A 175 6.16 2.59 4.58
N LYS A 176 4.83 2.57 4.54
CA LYS A 176 4.05 2.02 3.44
C LYS A 176 3.04 3.08 2.96
N PRO A 177 3.30 3.77 1.84
CA PRO A 177 2.30 4.62 1.19
C PRO A 177 1.12 3.77 0.72
N MET A 178 -0.09 4.27 0.97
CA MET A 178 -1.32 3.55 0.67
C MET A 178 -2.35 4.46 -0.02
N LEU A 179 -3.23 3.84 -0.78
CA LEU A 179 -4.37 4.47 -1.40
C LEU A 179 -5.64 3.74 -0.94
N GLN A 180 -6.58 4.48 -0.35
CA GLN A 180 -7.86 3.92 0.06
C GLN A 180 -8.63 3.41 -1.17
N ILE A 181 -9.17 2.20 -1.05
CA ILE A 181 -10.15 1.65 -1.97
C ILE A 181 -11.51 2.17 -1.53
N VAL A 182 -12.09 3.06 -2.33
CA VAL A 182 -13.37 3.71 -2.04
C VAL A 182 -14.35 3.44 -3.16
N ASP A 183 -15.52 2.89 -2.86
CA ASP A 183 -16.58 2.64 -3.84
C ASP A 183 -17.25 3.94 -4.29
N SER A 184 -18.10 3.83 -5.33
CA SER A 184 -18.83 4.96 -5.91
C SER A 184 -19.75 5.72 -4.93
N ASP A 185 -20.13 5.11 -3.81
CA ASP A 185 -20.96 5.72 -2.76
C ASP A 185 -20.15 6.31 -1.60
N GLY A 186 -18.81 6.13 -1.59
CA GLY A 186 -17.93 6.55 -0.50
C GLY A 186 -17.75 5.49 0.59
N GLY A 187 -18.12 4.25 0.31
CA GLY A 187 -17.77 3.05 1.05
C GLY A 187 -16.27 2.84 1.08
N PHE A 188 -15.73 2.46 2.24
CA PHE A 188 -14.32 2.09 2.39
C PHE A 188 -14.20 0.57 2.29
N HIS A 189 -13.24 0.08 1.51
CA HIS A 189 -13.04 -1.36 1.25
C HIS A 189 -11.60 -1.82 1.49
N GLY A 190 -10.77 -0.99 2.12
CA GLY A 190 -9.36 -1.28 2.38
C GLY A 190 -8.39 -0.37 1.63
N TRP A 191 -7.21 -0.90 1.30
CA TRP A 191 -6.12 -0.18 0.65
C TRP A 191 -5.41 -1.01 -0.42
N VAL A 192 -4.85 -0.33 -1.42
CA VAL A 192 -3.68 -0.81 -2.16
C VAL A 192 -2.47 -0.02 -1.72
N ALA A 193 -1.31 -0.64 -1.73
CA ALA A 193 -0.14 -0.05 -1.09
C ALA A 193 1.16 -0.56 -1.71
N VAL A 194 2.22 0.19 -1.44
CA VAL A 194 3.59 -0.15 -1.82
C VAL A 194 4.50 -0.07 -0.61
N GLU A 195 5.58 -0.83 -0.65
CA GLU A 195 6.66 -0.79 0.32
C GLU A 195 7.99 -0.62 -0.40
N ALA A 196 8.84 0.22 0.18
CA ALA A 196 10.27 0.26 -0.11
C ALA A 196 11.00 0.40 1.21
N SER A 197 11.31 -0.74 1.83
CA SER A 197 12.04 -0.82 3.09
C SER A 197 13.48 -1.18 2.75
N LEU A 198 14.37 -0.20 2.92
CA LEU A 198 15.73 -0.26 2.40
C LEU A 198 16.69 -0.11 3.57
N SER A 199 17.45 -1.16 3.85
CA SER A 199 18.42 -1.24 4.91
C SER A 199 19.62 -0.34 4.60
N GLN A 200 19.92 0.58 5.53
CA GLN A 200 21.12 1.42 5.50
C GLN A 200 22.16 0.97 6.53
N THR A 201 22.02 -0.24 7.08
CA THR A 201 22.84 -0.77 8.18
C THR A 201 23.61 -2.02 7.75
N SER A 202 24.31 -2.65 8.70
CA SER A 202 25.15 -3.83 8.45
C SER A 202 24.39 -5.04 7.90
N SER A 203 23.07 -5.09 8.07
CA SER A 203 22.23 -6.16 7.49
C SER A 203 22.23 -6.15 5.95
N GLY A 204 22.64 -5.01 5.34
CA GLY A 204 22.81 -4.91 3.89
C GLY A 204 21.55 -5.22 3.10
N THR A 205 21.74 -5.67 1.86
CA THR A 205 20.68 -5.96 0.87
C THR A 205 19.71 -7.05 1.26
N ASP A 206 20.11 -7.94 2.17
CA ASP A 206 19.27 -9.08 2.58
C ASP A 206 18.10 -8.65 3.49
N ALA A 207 18.10 -7.38 3.89
CA ALA A 207 17.00 -6.72 4.60
C ALA A 207 16.30 -5.65 3.73
N ASP A 208 16.58 -5.59 2.42
CA ASP A 208 15.87 -4.73 1.47
C ASP A 208 14.61 -5.46 0.96
N ASP A 209 13.45 -4.81 1.12
CA ASP A 209 12.17 -5.27 0.60
C ASP A 209 11.53 -4.16 -0.24
N ILE A 210 11.18 -4.48 -1.49
CA ILE A 210 10.29 -3.66 -2.30
C ILE A 210 9.07 -4.48 -2.62
N GLY A 211 7.88 -3.90 -2.55
CA GLY A 211 6.74 -4.62 -3.09
C GLY A 211 5.44 -3.87 -3.12
N VAL A 212 4.43 -4.61 -3.54
CA VAL A 212 3.05 -4.16 -3.70
C VAL A 212 2.16 -5.09 -2.90
N PHE A 213 1.12 -4.54 -2.29
CA PHE A 213 0.15 -5.32 -1.54
C PHE A 213 -1.23 -4.69 -1.57
N GLU A 214 -2.24 -5.53 -1.42
CA GLU A 214 -3.61 -5.13 -1.15
C GLU A 214 -4.02 -5.59 0.25
N ILE A 215 -4.78 -4.74 0.92
CA ILE A 215 -5.47 -5.02 2.16
C ILE A 215 -6.93 -4.74 1.86
N SER A 216 -7.73 -5.73 1.48
CA SER A 216 -9.10 -5.49 0.99
C SER A 216 -10.07 -6.63 1.31
N GLU A 217 -11.36 -6.35 1.28
CA GLU A 217 -12.41 -7.37 1.48
C GLU A 217 -12.78 -8.17 0.21
N PHE A 218 -12.15 -7.87 -0.93
CA PHE A 218 -12.39 -8.53 -2.22
C PHE A 218 -11.73 -9.91 -2.34
#